data_AF-A0A7C3XHH8-F1
#
_entry.id   AF-A0A7C3XHH8-F1
#
_cell.length_a   1.000
_cell.length_b   1.000
_cell.length_c   1.000
_cell.angle_alpha   90.00
_cell.angle_beta   90.00
_cell.angle_gamma   90.00
#
_symmetry.space_group_name_H-M   'P 1'
#
loop_
_entity.id
_entity.type
_entity.pdbx_description
1 polymer ?
#
loop_
_entity_poly.entity_id
_entity_poly.type
_entity_poly.pdbx_seq_one_letter_code
_entity_poly.pdbx_strand_id
1 'polypeptide(L)'
;MAAILRGQIRWADLGSGVGSEQEGRRPVLIISHDAFNERSGTAIVLAVTSREPRAGFPLTIPLRDPLIAETVLGQDCPNPDTLDASARRSHRNRQRGGVEPNRWGTPGNRRRVNLPVCATRFLRRYRTMLLTFVSSLAMVHPEPPSADLWKLAQANARLLRISTLIDAHQVTRLCGTDAGVQRAVAWCKDHGITHVYVESYRDGHEPSEADLVRTRDAFRRAGFLVSGCITPTRIGKLSGGWGGVSCYTNARTRSEVQRIFRRAALLFDEIMIDDFLFTDCTCAECAAARGSRSWAQYRCDLLLDVSRKDILGTVRAANARCKVIVKFPCWHEDFQERGYDVARQTELYDKTWVGT
;
A
#
# COMPACT_ATOMS: atom_id res chain seq x y z
N MET A 1 -1.79 -25.14 13.80
CA MET A 1 -2.56 -24.87 12.57
C MET A 1 -1.58 -24.86 11.40
N ALA A 2 -2.01 -25.18 10.19
CA ALA A 2 -1.11 -25.18 9.02
C ALA A 2 -0.75 -23.75 8.62
N ALA A 3 0.55 -23.42 8.57
CA ALA A 3 1.03 -22.06 8.31
C ALA A 3 0.50 -21.52 6.97
N ILE A 4 0.03 -20.26 6.97
CA ILE A 4 -0.43 -19.55 5.76
C ILE A 4 0.80 -18.88 5.15
N LEU A 5 1.30 -19.42 4.05
CA LEU A 5 2.54 -18.94 3.40
C LEU A 5 2.23 -18.17 2.12
N ARG A 6 3.03 -17.15 1.85
CA ARG A 6 3.02 -16.33 0.63
C ARG A 6 3.24 -17.20 -0.60
N GLY A 7 2.54 -16.88 -1.68
CA GLY A 7 2.58 -17.66 -2.92
C GLY A 7 1.68 -18.90 -2.92
N GLN A 8 1.13 -19.33 -1.78
CA GLN A 8 0.12 -20.39 -1.76
C GLN A 8 -1.21 -19.91 -2.35
N ILE A 9 -1.88 -20.79 -3.09
CA ILE A 9 -3.30 -20.64 -3.42
C ILE A 9 -4.11 -21.41 -2.38
N ARG A 10 -5.10 -20.77 -1.76
CA ARG A 10 -6.03 -21.38 -0.79
C ARG A 10 -7.46 -21.10 -1.16
N TRP A 11 -8.40 -21.96 -0.76
CA TRP A 11 -9.82 -21.63 -0.80
C TRP A 11 -10.18 -20.77 0.42
N ALA A 12 -10.70 -19.57 0.19
CA ALA A 12 -11.26 -18.70 1.22
C ALA A 12 -12.74 -18.45 0.93
N ASP A 13 -13.52 -18.18 1.98
CA ASP A 13 -14.89 -17.67 1.86
C ASP A 13 -14.87 -16.16 2.11
N LEU A 14 -15.21 -15.38 1.10
CA LEU A 14 -15.22 -13.91 1.17
C LEU A 14 -16.59 -13.35 1.61
N GLY A 15 -17.52 -14.21 2.04
CA GLY A 15 -18.85 -13.80 2.49
C GLY A 15 -19.74 -13.30 1.35
N SER A 16 -20.75 -12.48 1.64
CA SER A 16 -21.70 -12.01 0.62
C SER A 16 -21.24 -10.78 -0.17
N GLY A 17 -20.11 -10.16 0.22
CA GLY A 17 -19.67 -8.86 -0.30
C GLY A 17 -20.67 -7.71 -0.08
N VAL A 18 -20.23 -6.50 -0.45
CA VAL A 18 -21.07 -5.31 -0.64
C VAL A 18 -20.71 -4.64 -1.98
N GLY A 19 -21.72 -4.38 -2.82
CA GLY A 19 -21.54 -3.63 -4.07
C GLY A 19 -20.73 -4.38 -5.14
N SER A 20 -19.44 -4.07 -5.27
CA SER A 20 -18.51 -4.66 -6.26
C SER A 20 -17.33 -5.42 -5.63
N GLU A 21 -17.40 -5.67 -4.33
CA GLU A 21 -16.48 -6.56 -3.60
C GLU A 21 -16.49 -7.98 -4.17
N GLN A 22 -15.41 -8.75 -3.94
CA GLN A 22 -15.43 -10.18 -4.26
C GLN A 22 -16.19 -10.95 -3.18
N GLU A 23 -16.96 -11.95 -3.62
CA GLU A 23 -17.95 -12.67 -2.80
C GLU A 23 -17.76 -14.19 -2.89
N GLY A 24 -18.23 -14.90 -1.87
CA GLY A 24 -18.36 -16.35 -1.81
C GLY A 24 -17.03 -17.09 -1.73
N ARG A 25 -17.13 -18.43 -1.79
CA ARG A 25 -16.00 -19.33 -1.67
C ARG A 25 -15.22 -19.45 -2.97
N ARG A 26 -13.95 -19.02 -2.98
CA ARG A 26 -13.10 -18.97 -4.18
C ARG A 26 -11.61 -19.20 -3.87
N PRO A 27 -10.77 -19.52 -4.88
CA PRO A 27 -9.33 -19.56 -4.68
C PRO A 27 -8.81 -18.14 -4.44
N VAL A 28 -7.81 -18.00 -3.57
CA VAL A 28 -7.11 -16.76 -3.30
C VAL A 28 -5.60 -17.03 -3.21
N LEU A 29 -4.79 -16.20 -3.84
CA LEU A 29 -3.33 -16.21 -3.75
C LEU A 29 -2.90 -15.37 -2.55
N ILE A 30 -2.15 -15.96 -1.61
CA ILE A 30 -1.59 -15.23 -0.47
C ILE A 30 -0.44 -14.34 -0.96
N ILE A 31 -0.53 -13.02 -0.78
CA ILE A 31 0.53 -12.08 -1.17
C ILE A 31 1.25 -11.42 0.00
N SER A 32 0.65 -11.39 1.19
CA SER A 32 1.31 -10.96 2.42
C SER A 32 2.41 -11.93 2.85
N HIS A 33 3.44 -11.37 3.47
CA HIS A 33 4.63 -12.10 3.95
C HIS A 33 4.31 -13.05 5.11
N ASP A 34 4.98 -14.20 5.19
CA ASP A 34 4.71 -15.26 6.18
C ASP A 34 4.76 -14.74 7.62
N ALA A 35 5.77 -13.93 7.95
CA ALA A 35 5.90 -13.32 9.28
C ALA A 35 4.79 -12.29 9.59
N PHE A 36 4.13 -11.70 8.58
CA PHE A 36 2.90 -10.93 8.80
C PHE A 36 1.74 -11.88 9.08
N ASN A 37 1.58 -12.94 8.28
CA ASN A 37 0.48 -13.91 8.40
C ASN A 37 0.47 -14.58 9.78
N GLU A 38 1.65 -15.01 10.25
CA GLU A 38 1.86 -15.62 11.57
C GLU A 38 1.51 -14.66 12.73
N ARG A 39 1.93 -13.39 12.64
CA ARG A 39 1.85 -12.44 13.76
C ARG A 39 0.54 -11.66 13.82
N SER A 40 -0.05 -11.35 12.68
CA SER A 40 -1.35 -10.67 12.60
C SER A 40 -2.52 -11.64 12.76
N GLY A 41 -2.31 -12.91 12.41
CA GLY A 41 -3.40 -13.87 12.26
C GLY A 41 -4.32 -13.56 11.07
N THR A 42 -3.96 -12.66 10.15
CA THR A 42 -4.71 -12.34 8.92
C THR A 42 -3.81 -12.45 7.69
N ALA A 43 -4.39 -12.40 6.48
CA ALA A 43 -3.61 -12.41 5.24
C ALA A 43 -4.15 -11.41 4.22
N ILE A 44 -3.25 -10.75 3.50
CA ILE A 44 -3.56 -9.95 2.31
C ILE A 44 -3.60 -10.93 1.14
N VAL A 45 -4.73 -10.97 0.43
CA VAL A 45 -4.97 -11.98 -0.60
C VAL A 45 -5.39 -11.39 -1.93
N LEU A 46 -5.10 -12.15 -2.98
CA LEU A 46 -5.44 -11.88 -4.36
C LEU A 46 -6.48 -12.91 -4.80
N ALA A 47 -7.76 -12.54 -4.79
CA ALA A 47 -8.87 -13.42 -5.11
C ALA A 47 -8.94 -13.76 -6.60
N VAL A 48 -9.12 -15.05 -6.90
CA VAL A 48 -9.18 -15.61 -8.25
C VAL A 48 -10.65 -15.70 -8.71
N THR A 49 -10.97 -15.35 -9.95
CA THR A 49 -12.36 -15.30 -10.46
C THR A 49 -12.53 -15.54 -11.96
N SER A 50 -13.52 -16.35 -12.33
CA SER A 50 -13.95 -16.61 -13.72
C SER A 50 -14.49 -15.37 -14.42
N ARG A 51 -14.94 -14.38 -13.64
CA ARG A 51 -15.76 -13.27 -14.14
C ARG A 51 -14.85 -12.18 -14.72
N GLU A 52 -15.02 -11.90 -16.01
CA GLU A 52 -14.39 -10.74 -16.63
C GLU A 52 -14.93 -9.41 -16.03
N PRO A 53 -14.12 -8.33 -16.02
CA PRO A 53 -14.57 -7.03 -15.51
C PRO A 53 -15.67 -6.45 -16.39
N ARG A 54 -16.81 -6.11 -15.77
CA ARG A 54 -17.88 -5.36 -16.45
C ARG A 54 -17.57 -3.87 -16.62
N ALA A 55 -16.63 -3.34 -15.84
CA ALA A 55 -16.41 -1.89 -15.70
C ALA A 55 -15.34 -1.31 -16.64
N GLY A 56 -14.74 -2.10 -17.54
CA GLY A 56 -13.72 -1.63 -18.49
C GLY A 56 -12.36 -1.24 -17.90
N PHE A 57 -12.25 -1.09 -16.57
CA PHE A 57 -10.99 -0.80 -15.89
C PHE A 57 -10.04 -2.03 -15.88
N PRO A 58 -8.71 -1.84 -16.06
CA PRO A 58 -7.72 -2.92 -16.07
C PRO A 58 -7.34 -3.37 -14.65
N LEU A 59 -8.32 -3.56 -13.77
CA LEU A 59 -8.11 -3.99 -12.38
C LEU A 59 -7.75 -5.48 -12.25
N THR A 60 -7.88 -6.21 -13.35
CA THR A 60 -7.74 -7.66 -13.44
C THR A 60 -6.53 -8.09 -14.27
N ILE A 61 -5.76 -9.04 -13.76
CA ILE A 61 -4.69 -9.70 -14.51
C ILE A 61 -5.21 -11.05 -15.04
N PRO A 62 -5.35 -11.23 -16.38
CA PRO A 62 -5.71 -12.52 -16.95
C PRO A 62 -4.53 -13.47 -16.89
N LEU A 63 -4.71 -14.64 -16.27
CA LEU A 63 -3.73 -15.71 -16.25
C LEU A 63 -3.68 -16.38 -17.63
N ARG A 64 -2.52 -16.32 -18.30
CA ARG A 64 -2.32 -16.86 -19.65
C ARG A 64 -1.54 -18.17 -19.63
N ASP A 65 -2.14 -19.19 -19.02
CA ASP A 65 -1.66 -20.58 -19.10
C ASP A 65 -2.88 -21.52 -19.01
N PRO A 66 -3.03 -22.55 -19.89
CA PRO A 66 -4.15 -23.49 -19.82
C PRO A 66 -4.31 -24.24 -18.49
N LEU A 67 -3.29 -24.24 -17.62
CA LEU A 67 -3.33 -24.93 -16.32
C LEU A 67 -3.91 -24.09 -15.18
N ILE A 68 -4.01 -22.77 -15.30
CA ILE A 68 -4.68 -21.91 -14.31
C ILE A 68 -5.49 -20.85 -15.06
N ALA A 69 -6.71 -21.21 -15.43
CA ALA A 69 -7.72 -20.23 -15.78
C ALA A 69 -8.10 -19.41 -14.53
N GLU A 70 -8.71 -18.25 -14.80
CA GLU A 70 -9.38 -17.37 -13.83
C GLU A 70 -8.49 -16.32 -13.15
N THR A 71 -9.10 -15.15 -12.95
CA THR A 71 -8.47 -13.83 -13.00
C THR A 71 -8.34 -13.20 -11.62
N VAL A 72 -7.31 -12.39 -11.38
CA VAL A 72 -6.98 -11.93 -10.02
C VAL A 72 -7.48 -10.52 -9.67
N LEU A 73 -8.11 -10.37 -8.49
CA LEU A 73 -8.55 -9.11 -7.86
C LEU A 73 -8.20 -9.08 -6.35
N GLY A 74 -7.55 -8.03 -5.85
CA GLY A 74 -7.08 -7.95 -4.46
C GLY A 74 -8.15 -7.57 -3.43
N GLN A 75 -8.12 -8.23 -2.28
CA GLN A 75 -8.89 -7.89 -1.08
C GLN A 75 -8.15 -8.34 0.19
N ASP A 76 -8.28 -7.55 1.27
CA ASP A 76 -7.86 -7.99 2.61
C ASP A 76 -8.89 -8.96 3.19
N CYS A 77 -8.45 -10.15 3.61
CA CYS A 77 -9.36 -11.18 4.14
C CYS A 77 -8.99 -11.54 5.59
N PRO A 78 -9.95 -11.50 6.54
CA PRO A 78 -9.80 -12.15 7.84
C PRO A 78 -9.60 -13.67 7.70
N ASN A 79 -8.99 -14.29 8.70
CA ASN A 79 -8.61 -15.70 8.71
C ASN A 79 -9.82 -16.66 8.54
N PRO A 80 -9.77 -17.67 7.65
CA PRO A 80 -10.90 -18.56 7.41
C PRO A 80 -11.29 -19.53 8.56
N ASP A 81 -10.57 -19.58 9.69
CA ASP A 81 -10.72 -20.65 10.70
C ASP A 81 -11.48 -20.30 12.00
N THR A 82 -11.95 -19.05 12.26
CA THR A 82 -12.74 -18.77 13.49
C THR A 82 -13.87 -17.73 13.41
N LEU A 83 -15.07 -18.24 13.70
CA LEU A 83 -16.12 -17.72 14.59
C LEU A 83 -17.21 -16.76 14.05
N ASP A 84 -18.40 -17.39 13.96
CA ASP A 84 -19.74 -16.86 14.20
C ASP A 84 -19.87 -15.94 15.45
N ALA A 85 -20.96 -15.17 15.49
CA ALA A 85 -21.52 -14.46 16.65
C ALA A 85 -20.74 -13.28 17.28
N SER A 86 -20.49 -12.21 16.51
CA SER A 86 -20.35 -10.86 17.10
C SER A 86 -20.95 -9.68 16.31
N ALA A 87 -21.23 -9.84 15.01
CA ALA A 87 -21.68 -8.77 14.10
C ALA A 87 -23.13 -8.24 14.29
N ARG A 88 -23.77 -8.41 15.46
CA ARG A 88 -25.15 -7.95 15.73
C ARG A 88 -25.31 -6.86 16.80
N ARG A 89 -24.23 -6.18 17.24
CA ARG A 89 -24.32 -5.07 18.23
C ARG A 89 -23.83 -3.69 17.78
N SER A 90 -23.03 -3.56 16.73
CA SER A 90 -22.48 -2.26 16.29
C SER A 90 -23.49 -1.37 15.54
N HIS A 91 -24.48 -1.95 14.84
CA HIS A 91 -25.38 -1.18 13.97
C HIS A 91 -26.54 -0.44 14.68
N ARG A 92 -26.73 -0.61 16.00
CA ARG A 92 -27.89 -0.07 16.73
C ARG A 92 -27.63 1.18 17.58
N ASN A 93 -26.38 1.62 17.71
CA ASN A 93 -26.00 2.72 18.63
C ASN A 93 -25.62 4.05 17.95
N ARG A 94 -25.81 4.21 16.63
CA ARG A 94 -25.56 5.49 15.92
C ARG A 94 -26.76 6.43 15.84
N GLN A 95 -27.87 6.12 16.53
CA GLN A 95 -29.01 7.02 16.73
C GLN A 95 -29.25 7.29 18.23
N ARG A 96 -28.46 8.19 18.84
CA ARG A 96 -28.78 9.03 20.04
C ARG A 96 -27.53 9.76 20.58
N GLY A 97 -27.51 11.10 20.50
CA GLY A 97 -26.54 12.02 21.16
C GLY A 97 -25.08 12.00 20.65
N GLY A 98 -24.27 13.05 20.67
CA GLY A 98 -24.45 14.47 21.09
C GLY A 98 -23.63 14.86 22.34
N VAL A 99 -22.69 15.83 22.22
CA VAL A 99 -21.96 16.55 23.33
C VAL A 99 -20.98 15.69 24.18
N GLU A 100 -19.73 16.06 24.53
CA GLU A 100 -18.78 17.16 24.19
C GLU A 100 -17.29 16.69 24.45
N PRO A 101 -16.20 17.50 24.25
CA PRO A 101 -14.82 16.99 24.19
C PRO A 101 -13.99 17.04 25.50
N ASN A 102 -12.76 16.47 25.40
CA ASN A 102 -11.56 16.62 26.25
C ASN A 102 -11.48 15.86 27.58
N ARG A 103 -10.42 15.02 27.73
CA ARG A 103 -9.28 15.28 28.64
C ARG A 103 -8.15 14.25 28.49
N TRP A 104 -6.91 14.74 28.60
CA TRP A 104 -5.70 13.93 28.76
C TRP A 104 -5.55 13.44 30.21
N GLY A 105 -4.99 12.24 30.41
CA GLY A 105 -4.67 11.68 31.72
C GLY A 105 -3.58 10.61 31.65
N THR A 106 -2.53 10.78 32.45
CA THR A 106 -1.29 9.97 32.47
C THR A 106 -1.42 8.67 33.31
N PRO A 107 -0.45 7.72 33.24
CA PRO A 107 -0.72 6.31 33.50
C PRO A 107 -0.61 5.90 34.97
N GLY A 108 -1.39 4.89 35.38
CA GLY A 108 -1.36 4.38 36.74
C GLY A 108 -1.86 2.94 36.92
N ASN A 109 -0.94 2.08 37.37
CA ASN A 109 -1.14 0.90 38.21
C ASN A 109 -1.59 -0.44 37.59
N ARG A 110 -0.76 -1.47 37.80
CA ARG A 110 -1.05 -2.88 37.48
C ARG A 110 -2.03 -3.46 38.52
N ARG A 111 -3.01 -4.25 38.09
CA ARG A 111 -3.68 -5.22 38.99
C ARG A 111 -3.64 -6.62 38.37
N ARG A 112 -3.20 -7.59 39.17
CA ARG A 112 -3.28 -9.02 38.86
C ARG A 112 -4.74 -9.48 38.94
N VAL A 113 -5.12 -10.42 38.10
CA VAL A 113 -6.37 -11.19 38.25
C VAL A 113 -5.99 -12.62 38.59
N ASN A 114 -6.59 -13.19 39.65
CA ASN A 114 -6.29 -14.53 40.13
C ASN A 114 -7.14 -15.57 39.40
N LEU A 115 -6.55 -16.75 39.17
CA LEU A 115 -7.26 -17.98 38.79
C LEU A 115 -7.83 -18.66 40.05
N PRO A 116 -9.08 -19.16 40.03
CA PRO A 116 -9.59 -20.02 41.10
C PRO A 116 -9.06 -21.45 40.95
N VAL A 117 -8.57 -22.02 42.05
CA VAL A 117 -8.19 -23.43 42.19
C VAL A 117 -9.19 -24.10 43.14
N CYS A 118 -9.80 -25.20 42.72
CA CYS A 118 -10.41 -26.20 43.59
C CYS A 118 -10.38 -27.55 42.86
N ALA A 119 -9.38 -28.40 43.14
CA ALA A 119 -9.45 -29.47 44.14
C ALA A 119 -10.31 -30.67 43.64
N THR A 120 -9.74 -31.59 42.85
CA THR A 120 -8.95 -32.76 43.30
C THR A 120 -9.77 -33.83 44.03
N ARG A 121 -10.13 -34.93 43.33
CA ARG A 121 -10.06 -36.35 43.76
C ARG A 121 -10.81 -37.28 42.79
N PHE A 122 -10.08 -37.97 41.91
CA PHE A 122 -10.42 -39.35 41.52
C PHE A 122 -9.15 -40.03 40.98
N LEU A 123 -8.70 -41.10 41.64
CA LEU A 123 -7.43 -41.78 41.37
C LEU A 123 -7.64 -43.18 40.77
N ARG A 124 -6.73 -43.57 39.88
CA ARG A 124 -6.24 -44.95 39.64
C ARG A 124 -7.25 -46.05 39.28
N ARG A 125 -7.39 -46.25 37.96
CA ARG A 125 -7.33 -47.52 37.18
C ARG A 125 -7.79 -47.11 35.77
N TYR A 126 -7.04 -47.28 34.68
CA TYR A 126 -6.35 -48.48 34.21
C TYR A 126 -4.93 -48.21 33.69
N ARG A 127 -4.05 -49.22 33.76
CA ARG A 127 -2.68 -49.18 33.25
C ARG A 127 -2.24 -50.58 32.77
N THR A 128 -2.73 -50.99 31.60
CA THR A 128 -2.29 -52.24 30.93
C THR A 128 -2.48 -52.12 29.42
N MET A 129 -1.47 -52.56 28.64
CA MET A 129 -1.49 -52.82 27.18
C MET A 129 -2.02 -51.68 26.27
N LEU A 130 -1.20 -51.11 25.38
CA LEU A 130 -0.60 -51.85 24.27
C LEU A 130 0.73 -51.22 23.81
N LEU A 131 1.76 -52.05 23.61
CA LEU A 131 2.85 -51.70 22.71
C LEU A 131 2.37 -51.92 21.27
N THR A 132 2.36 -50.87 20.45
CA THR A 132 2.42 -51.01 19.00
C THR A 132 3.48 -50.07 18.45
N PHE A 133 4.52 -50.68 17.89
CA PHE A 133 5.64 -50.05 17.24
C PHE A 133 5.14 -49.37 15.95
N VAL A 134 4.97 -48.06 15.96
CA VAL A 134 4.76 -47.28 14.73
C VAL A 134 6.04 -46.50 14.46
N SER A 135 7.03 -47.22 13.94
CA SER A 135 8.17 -46.63 13.23
C SER A 135 7.70 -46.10 11.87
N SER A 136 6.81 -45.12 11.89
CA SER A 136 6.66 -44.25 10.73
C SER A 136 8.00 -43.54 10.57
N LEU A 137 8.79 -43.96 9.58
CA LEU A 137 9.72 -43.03 8.97
C LEU A 137 8.89 -41.80 8.62
N ALA A 138 9.16 -40.69 9.29
CA ALA A 138 8.88 -39.41 8.68
C ALA A 138 9.71 -39.43 7.39
N MET A 139 9.06 -39.69 6.26
CA MET A 139 9.60 -39.29 4.99
C MET A 139 9.70 -37.78 5.08
N VAL A 140 10.89 -37.31 5.45
CA VAL A 140 11.34 -35.96 5.21
C VAL A 140 11.32 -35.83 3.70
N HIS A 141 10.15 -35.46 3.17
CA HIS A 141 10.10 -34.84 1.86
C HIS A 141 11.10 -33.70 1.94
N PRO A 142 12.18 -33.70 1.13
CA PRO A 142 12.99 -32.51 1.05
C PRO A 142 12.05 -31.38 0.66
N GLU A 143 11.99 -30.34 1.49
CA GLU A 143 11.42 -29.06 1.09
C GLU A 143 11.94 -28.78 -0.33
N PRO A 144 11.08 -28.61 -1.34
CA PRO A 144 11.55 -28.36 -2.69
C PRO A 144 12.45 -27.13 -2.60
N PRO A 145 13.71 -27.20 -3.11
CA PRO A 145 14.73 -26.19 -2.83
C PRO A 145 14.13 -24.82 -3.13
N SER A 146 14.05 -23.96 -2.10
CA SER A 146 13.23 -22.76 -2.14
C SER A 146 13.56 -22.00 -3.42
N ALA A 147 12.59 -21.98 -4.34
CA ALA A 147 12.85 -21.51 -5.69
C ALA A 147 13.36 -20.07 -5.57
N ASP A 148 14.54 -19.81 -6.14
CA ASP A 148 15.21 -18.50 -6.09
C ASP A 148 14.19 -17.42 -6.47
N LEU A 149 13.64 -16.75 -5.44
CA LEU A 149 12.40 -16.00 -5.57
C LEU A 149 12.62 -14.79 -6.49
N TRP A 150 13.84 -14.28 -6.51
CA TRP A 150 14.29 -13.29 -7.47
C TRP A 150 14.28 -13.81 -8.91
N LYS A 151 14.84 -15.00 -9.19
CA LYS A 151 14.75 -15.60 -10.53
C LYS A 151 13.32 -15.87 -10.95
N LEU A 152 12.49 -16.40 -10.05
CA LEU A 152 11.07 -16.68 -10.32
C LEU A 152 10.30 -15.38 -10.61
N ALA A 153 10.49 -14.34 -9.80
CA ALA A 153 9.86 -13.04 -9.98
C ALA A 153 10.33 -12.34 -11.26
N GLN A 154 11.61 -12.45 -11.64
CA GLN A 154 12.13 -11.91 -12.89
C GLN A 154 11.56 -12.64 -14.12
N ALA A 155 11.55 -13.97 -14.11
CA ALA A 155 10.97 -14.77 -15.19
C ALA A 155 9.48 -14.45 -15.42
N ASN A 156 8.74 -14.16 -14.35
CA ASN A 156 7.31 -13.87 -14.37
C ASN A 156 6.96 -12.37 -14.31
N ALA A 157 7.95 -11.47 -14.42
CA ALA A 157 7.76 -10.01 -14.25
C ALA A 157 6.84 -9.35 -15.30
N ARG A 158 6.44 -10.10 -16.34
CA ARG A 158 5.40 -9.71 -17.31
C ARG A 158 3.97 -10.05 -16.86
N LEU A 159 3.81 -11.04 -15.99
CA LEU A 159 2.52 -11.47 -15.44
C LEU A 159 2.23 -10.72 -14.14
N LEU A 160 3.18 -10.73 -13.21
CA LEU A 160 3.09 -10.04 -11.92
C LEU A 160 4.41 -9.36 -11.60
N ARG A 161 4.36 -8.06 -11.35
CA ARG A 161 5.48 -7.26 -10.86
C ARG A 161 5.15 -6.75 -9.47
N ILE A 162 5.98 -7.12 -8.50
CA ILE A 162 5.87 -6.63 -7.13
C ILE A 162 6.88 -5.50 -6.96
N SER A 163 6.39 -4.36 -6.47
CA SER A 163 7.19 -3.17 -6.19
C SER A 163 7.18 -2.77 -4.72
N THR A 164 8.22 -2.07 -4.28
CA THR A 164 8.23 -1.39 -2.97
C THR A 164 8.63 0.07 -3.12
N LEU A 165 8.19 0.90 -2.18
CA LEU A 165 8.70 2.26 -1.99
C LEU A 165 9.88 2.23 -1.01
N ILE A 166 10.91 3.02 -1.30
CA ILE A 166 11.97 3.42 -0.37
C ILE A 166 11.72 4.90 -0.08
N ASP A 167 11.15 5.19 1.09
CA ASP A 167 10.79 6.58 1.47
C ASP A 167 12.03 7.49 1.61
N ALA A 168 11.83 8.80 1.56
CA ALA A 168 12.92 9.77 1.54
C ALA A 168 13.83 9.66 2.78
N HIS A 169 13.26 9.35 3.94
CA HIS A 169 14.05 9.14 5.16
C HIS A 169 14.82 7.81 5.11
N GLN A 170 14.28 6.77 4.49
CA GLN A 170 14.99 5.52 4.21
C GLN A 170 16.12 5.69 3.17
N VAL A 171 15.94 6.53 2.15
CA VAL A 171 17.02 6.84 1.20
C VAL A 171 18.22 7.44 1.95
N THR A 172 18.00 8.42 2.83
CA THR A 172 19.08 9.00 3.65
C THR A 172 19.62 7.99 4.68
N ARG A 173 18.76 7.33 5.47
CA ARG A 173 19.15 6.50 6.62
C ARG A 173 19.72 5.13 6.24
N LEU A 174 19.08 4.45 5.30
CA LEU A 174 19.43 3.08 4.90
C LEU A 174 20.32 3.09 3.66
N CYS A 175 20.03 3.97 2.70
CA CYS A 175 20.77 4.04 1.44
C CYS A 175 21.91 5.07 1.44
N GLY A 176 22.16 5.74 2.58
CA GLY A 176 23.27 6.68 2.82
C GLY A 176 24.69 6.08 2.67
N THR A 177 24.83 4.75 2.57
CA THR A 177 26.12 4.06 2.42
C THR A 177 26.00 2.90 1.43
N ASP A 178 27.08 2.53 0.74
CA ASP A 178 27.07 1.37 -0.18
C ASP A 178 26.62 0.08 0.52
N ALA A 179 27.16 -0.21 1.70
CA ALA A 179 26.77 -1.38 2.48
C ALA A 179 25.28 -1.39 2.86
N GLY A 180 24.69 -0.22 3.13
CA GLY A 180 23.27 -0.09 3.40
C GLY A 180 22.40 -0.31 2.16
N VAL A 181 22.81 0.25 1.01
CA VAL A 181 22.14 0.00 -0.28
C VAL A 181 22.20 -1.47 -0.67
N GLN A 182 23.35 -2.14 -0.52
CA GLN A 182 23.46 -3.57 -0.84
C GLN A 182 22.56 -4.44 0.06
N ARG A 183 22.37 -4.09 1.35
CA ARG A 183 21.39 -4.77 2.20
C ARG A 183 19.94 -4.57 1.72
N ALA A 184 19.58 -3.36 1.28
CA ALA A 184 18.27 -3.09 0.72
C ALA A 184 18.03 -3.86 -0.60
N VAL A 185 19.04 -3.93 -1.47
CA VAL A 185 19.03 -4.72 -2.71
C VAL A 185 18.83 -6.21 -2.39
N ALA A 186 19.62 -6.78 -1.46
CA ALA A 186 19.51 -8.18 -1.07
C ALA A 186 18.11 -8.50 -0.52
N TRP A 187 17.63 -7.70 0.44
CA TRP A 187 16.29 -7.86 1.01
C TRP A 187 15.19 -7.85 -0.08
N CYS A 188 15.27 -6.94 -1.05
CA CYS A 188 14.29 -6.91 -2.14
C CYS A 188 14.32 -8.17 -3.02
N LYS A 189 15.52 -8.75 -3.27
CA LYS A 189 15.66 -10.02 -4.00
C LYS A 189 15.04 -11.18 -3.23
N ASP A 190 15.35 -11.29 -1.94
CA ASP A 190 14.83 -12.32 -1.04
C ASP A 190 13.30 -12.29 -0.94
N HIS A 191 12.67 -11.14 -1.22
CA HIS A 191 11.22 -10.93 -1.17
C HIS A 191 10.54 -10.91 -2.56
N GLY A 192 11.25 -11.21 -3.65
CA GLY A 192 10.69 -11.25 -5.01
C GLY A 192 10.24 -9.90 -5.57
N ILE A 193 10.73 -8.80 -4.99
CA ILE A 193 10.48 -7.44 -5.50
C ILE A 193 11.36 -7.24 -6.73
N THR A 194 10.81 -6.71 -7.83
CA THR A 194 11.56 -6.48 -9.09
C THR A 194 11.54 -5.03 -9.57
N HIS A 195 10.83 -4.15 -8.85
CA HIS A 195 10.75 -2.72 -9.13
C HIS A 195 10.80 -1.95 -7.81
N VAL A 196 11.62 -0.91 -7.73
CA VAL A 196 11.64 -0.01 -6.58
C VAL A 196 11.28 1.42 -6.99
N TYR A 197 10.48 2.07 -6.15
CA TYR A 197 10.26 3.50 -6.17
C TYR A 197 11.22 4.15 -5.18
N VAL A 198 12.06 5.08 -5.64
CA VAL A 198 13.04 5.80 -4.81
C VAL A 198 12.52 7.21 -4.58
N GLU A 199 12.15 7.52 -3.34
CA GLU A 199 11.52 8.80 -3.03
C GLU A 199 12.54 9.93 -2.90
N SER A 200 12.27 11.02 -3.63
CA SER A 200 13.12 12.22 -3.67
C SER A 200 12.66 13.35 -2.75
N TYR A 201 11.43 13.26 -2.24
CA TYR A 201 10.81 14.26 -1.36
C TYR A 201 9.65 13.67 -0.56
N ARG A 202 9.63 13.91 0.76
CA ARG A 202 8.49 13.67 1.66
C ARG A 202 8.60 14.57 2.90
N ASP A 203 7.50 15.14 3.36
CA ASP A 203 7.38 15.88 4.63
C ASP A 203 8.37 17.05 4.82
N GLY A 204 8.83 17.65 3.72
CA GLY A 204 9.86 18.69 3.74
C GLY A 204 11.31 18.17 3.83
N HIS A 205 11.50 16.85 3.84
CA HIS A 205 12.80 16.19 3.75
C HIS A 205 13.16 15.87 2.30
N GLU A 206 14.41 16.14 1.95
CA GLU A 206 15.01 15.87 0.65
C GLU A 206 16.33 15.11 0.85
N PRO A 207 16.46 13.86 0.37
CA PRO A 207 17.74 13.14 0.40
C PRO A 207 18.77 13.87 -0.47
N SER A 208 20.07 13.67 -0.22
CA SER A 208 21.07 14.28 -1.09
C SER A 208 21.03 13.67 -2.49
N GLU A 209 21.48 14.42 -3.50
CA GLU A 209 21.54 13.90 -4.87
C GLU A 209 22.46 12.67 -4.98
N ALA A 210 23.57 12.67 -4.23
CA ALA A 210 24.46 11.52 -4.13
C ALA A 210 23.76 10.27 -3.56
N ASP A 211 22.85 10.42 -2.59
CA ASP A 211 22.07 9.30 -2.04
C ASP A 211 21.07 8.77 -3.06
N LEU A 212 20.35 9.66 -3.76
CA LEU A 212 19.40 9.28 -4.80
C LEU A 212 20.09 8.56 -5.97
N VAL A 213 21.21 9.10 -6.46
CA VAL A 213 22.02 8.51 -7.53
C VAL A 213 22.58 7.15 -7.12
N ARG A 214 23.21 7.04 -5.94
CA ARG A 214 23.77 5.77 -5.44
C ARG A 214 22.68 4.70 -5.30
N THR A 215 21.53 5.06 -4.72
CA THR A 215 20.37 4.15 -4.59
C THR A 215 19.89 3.69 -5.95
N ARG A 216 19.56 4.65 -6.84
CA ARG A 216 19.06 4.39 -8.20
C ARG A 216 19.99 3.47 -8.98
N ASP A 217 21.28 3.78 -9.00
CA ASP A 217 22.23 3.09 -9.85
C ASP A 217 22.62 1.71 -9.30
N ALA A 218 22.61 1.52 -7.98
CA ALA A 218 22.80 0.20 -7.39
C ALA A 218 21.62 -0.74 -7.69
N PHE A 219 20.38 -0.28 -7.54
CA PHE A 219 19.20 -1.07 -7.89
C PHE A 219 19.13 -1.36 -9.40
N ARG A 220 19.42 -0.37 -10.26
CA ARG A 220 19.54 -0.57 -11.73
C ARG A 220 20.60 -1.62 -12.07
N ARG A 221 21.82 -1.52 -11.52
CA ARG A 221 22.90 -2.52 -11.72
C ARG A 221 22.53 -3.91 -11.18
N ALA A 222 21.72 -3.98 -10.13
CA ALA A 222 21.27 -5.25 -9.56
C ALA A 222 20.14 -5.94 -10.34
N GLY A 223 19.61 -5.30 -11.39
CA GLY A 223 18.58 -5.84 -12.31
C GLY A 223 17.15 -5.39 -12.02
N PHE A 224 16.95 -4.36 -11.20
CA PHE A 224 15.62 -3.84 -10.88
C PHE A 224 15.16 -2.77 -11.89
N LEU A 225 13.84 -2.67 -12.08
CA LEU A 225 13.26 -1.40 -12.52
C LEU A 225 13.35 -0.37 -11.38
N VAL A 226 13.61 0.88 -11.73
CA VAL A 226 13.74 1.98 -10.76
C VAL A 226 13.03 3.21 -11.29
N SER A 227 12.04 3.67 -10.53
CA SER A 227 11.28 4.91 -10.76
C SER A 227 11.45 5.84 -9.57
N GLY A 228 11.27 7.15 -9.77
CA GLY A 228 11.24 8.13 -8.69
C GLY A 228 9.88 8.13 -7.96
N CYS A 229 9.86 8.64 -6.74
CA CYS A 229 8.62 9.00 -6.03
C CYS A 229 8.71 10.40 -5.42
N ILE A 230 7.58 11.09 -5.31
CA ILE A 230 7.39 12.32 -4.55
C ILE A 230 6.11 12.18 -3.73
N THR A 231 6.19 12.39 -2.42
CA THR A 231 5.03 12.61 -1.57
C THR A 231 4.90 14.11 -1.31
N PRO A 232 3.93 14.81 -1.91
CA PRO A 232 3.91 16.27 -1.91
C PRO A 232 3.34 16.88 -0.60
N THR A 233 3.81 16.38 0.55
CA THR A 233 3.50 16.92 1.87
C THR A 233 4.47 18.02 2.29
N ARG A 234 3.95 19.04 2.97
CA ARG A 234 4.72 20.14 3.58
C ARG A 234 5.52 21.00 2.59
N ILE A 235 5.10 21.02 1.33
CA ILE A 235 5.62 21.94 0.31
C ILE A 235 5.11 23.35 0.59
N GLY A 236 6.00 24.32 0.78
CA GLY A 236 5.66 25.74 0.86
C GLY A 236 4.68 26.11 1.98
N LYS A 237 3.61 26.83 1.63
CA LYS A 237 2.55 27.25 2.56
C LYS A 237 1.62 26.08 2.83
N LEU A 238 1.45 25.71 4.10
CA LEU A 238 0.52 24.67 4.52
C LEU A 238 -0.95 25.08 4.29
N SER A 239 -1.82 24.08 4.16
CA SER A 239 -3.27 24.28 4.22
C SER A 239 -3.71 24.63 5.65
N GLY A 240 -4.90 25.22 5.79
CA GLY A 240 -5.54 25.44 7.10
C GLY A 240 -6.35 24.25 7.60
N GLY A 241 -6.30 23.10 6.91
CA GLY A 241 -7.07 21.90 7.22
C GLY A 241 -6.18 20.78 7.75
N TRP A 242 -5.97 19.74 6.96
CA TRP A 242 -5.21 18.57 7.37
C TRP A 242 -3.71 18.85 7.51
N GLY A 243 -3.13 18.37 8.61
CA GLY A 243 -1.74 18.64 8.96
C GLY A 243 -0.76 18.08 7.92
N GLY A 244 0.04 18.96 7.33
CA GLY A 244 1.06 18.61 6.34
C GLY A 244 0.64 18.70 4.89
N VAL A 245 -0.61 19.08 4.59
CA VAL A 245 -1.07 19.34 3.21
C VAL A 245 -0.71 20.76 2.78
N SER A 246 -0.54 21.00 1.48
CA SER A 246 -0.10 22.29 0.92
C SER A 246 -1.24 23.16 0.35
N CYS A 247 -1.02 24.47 0.32
CA CYS A 247 -1.90 25.49 -0.25
C CYS A 247 -1.47 25.82 -1.68
N TYR A 248 -1.98 25.08 -2.67
CA TYR A 248 -1.56 25.24 -4.08
C TYR A 248 -2.00 26.54 -4.76
N THR A 249 -2.92 27.31 -4.17
CA THR A 249 -3.21 28.69 -4.61
C THR A 249 -1.97 29.58 -4.52
N ASN A 250 -1.07 29.27 -3.58
CA ASN A 250 0.03 30.14 -3.22
C ASN A 250 1.20 30.02 -4.20
N ALA A 251 1.57 31.13 -4.83
CA ALA A 251 2.60 31.16 -5.88
C ALA A 251 3.95 30.56 -5.45
N ARG A 252 4.44 30.87 -4.24
CA ARG A 252 5.69 30.29 -3.71
C ARG A 252 5.60 28.77 -3.54
N THR A 253 4.44 28.27 -3.15
CA THR A 253 4.18 26.81 -3.05
C THR A 253 4.26 26.17 -4.42
N ARG A 254 3.68 26.79 -5.46
CA ARG A 254 3.81 26.33 -6.86
C ARG A 254 5.27 26.36 -7.34
N SER A 255 6.06 27.38 -7.00
CA SER A 255 7.51 27.41 -7.31
C SER A 255 8.29 26.27 -6.66
N GLU A 256 7.99 25.91 -5.41
CA GLU A 256 8.63 24.77 -4.75
C GLU A 256 8.21 23.43 -5.37
N VAL A 257 6.93 23.26 -5.76
CA VAL A 257 6.48 22.10 -6.56
C VAL A 257 7.34 21.96 -7.83
N GLN A 258 7.49 23.05 -8.59
CA GLN A 258 8.32 23.04 -9.81
C GLN A 258 9.78 22.64 -9.50
N ARG A 259 10.39 23.18 -8.42
CA ARG A 259 11.76 22.82 -8.02
C ARG A 259 11.91 21.32 -7.73
N ILE A 260 11.00 20.77 -6.92
CA ILE A 260 11.01 19.36 -6.49
C ILE A 260 10.81 18.44 -7.69
N PHE A 261 9.81 18.71 -8.54
CA PHE A 261 9.52 17.89 -9.71
C PHE A 261 10.60 18.00 -10.81
N ARG A 262 11.19 19.17 -11.03
CA ARG A 262 12.37 19.32 -11.92
C ARG A 262 13.52 18.44 -11.44
N ARG A 263 13.83 18.48 -10.14
CA ARG A 263 14.93 17.71 -9.54
C ARG A 263 14.72 16.20 -9.73
N ALA A 264 13.51 15.70 -9.50
CA ALA A 264 13.19 14.29 -9.75
C ALA A 264 13.29 13.91 -11.24
N ALA A 265 12.81 14.77 -12.16
CA ALA A 265 12.82 14.50 -13.61
C ALA A 265 14.22 14.42 -14.23
N LEU A 266 15.21 15.10 -13.62
CA LEU A 266 16.63 14.98 -13.99
C LEU A 266 17.26 13.65 -13.53
N LEU A 267 16.66 12.98 -12.55
CA LEU A 267 17.20 11.74 -11.95
C LEU A 267 16.51 10.47 -12.42
N PHE A 268 15.22 10.55 -12.81
CA PHE A 268 14.37 9.40 -13.13
C PHE A 268 13.59 9.59 -14.45
N ASP A 269 13.46 8.50 -15.21
CA ASP A 269 12.65 8.44 -16.44
C ASP A 269 11.17 8.10 -16.17
N GLU A 270 10.80 7.87 -14.91
CA GLU A 270 9.43 7.73 -14.44
C GLU A 270 9.33 8.23 -13.00
N ILE A 271 8.24 8.92 -12.64
CA ILE A 271 7.98 9.47 -11.29
C ILE A 271 6.54 9.12 -10.88
N MET A 272 6.38 8.52 -9.72
CA MET A 272 5.09 8.42 -9.04
C MET A 272 4.87 9.61 -8.10
N ILE A 273 3.66 10.14 -8.11
CA ILE A 273 3.18 11.08 -7.09
C ILE A 273 2.37 10.25 -6.10
N ASP A 274 2.83 10.16 -4.85
CA ASP A 274 2.09 9.47 -3.78
C ASP A 274 0.78 10.23 -3.47
N ASP A 275 -0.13 9.57 -2.75
CA ASP A 275 -1.56 9.93 -2.61
C ASP A 275 -1.88 11.24 -1.84
N PHE A 276 -0.88 12.11 -1.67
CA PHE A 276 -0.98 13.42 -1.02
C PHE A 276 -1.09 14.61 -1.98
N LEU A 277 -1.26 14.39 -3.30
CA LEU A 277 -1.52 15.47 -4.28
C LEU A 277 -2.96 16.02 -4.16
N PHE A 278 -3.27 16.64 -3.03
CA PHE A 278 -4.59 17.20 -2.76
C PHE A 278 -4.52 18.47 -1.91
N THR A 279 -5.64 19.18 -1.75
CA THR A 279 -5.72 20.28 -0.79
C THR A 279 -7.13 20.46 -0.23
N ASP A 280 -7.20 20.85 1.04
CA ASP A 280 -8.41 21.31 1.71
C ASP A 280 -8.35 22.80 2.08
N CYS A 281 -7.31 23.53 1.65
CA CYS A 281 -7.03 24.87 2.13
C CYS A 281 -8.18 25.88 1.89
N THR A 282 -8.71 26.44 2.98
CA THR A 282 -9.77 27.45 3.00
C THR A 282 -9.28 28.86 3.39
N CYS A 283 -7.96 29.10 3.40
CA CYS A 283 -7.39 30.39 3.80
C CYS A 283 -7.87 31.55 2.90
N ALA A 284 -7.69 32.80 3.35
CA ALA A 284 -8.20 33.99 2.65
C ALA A 284 -7.82 34.08 1.17
N GLU A 285 -6.60 33.66 0.81
CA GLU A 285 -6.09 33.56 -0.56
C GLU A 285 -6.93 32.56 -1.40
N CYS A 286 -7.22 31.38 -0.87
CA CYS A 286 -8.10 30.40 -1.50
C CYS A 286 -9.56 30.87 -1.55
N ALA A 287 -10.05 31.53 -0.50
CA ALA A 287 -11.42 32.03 -0.44
C ALA A 287 -11.67 33.12 -1.50
N ALA A 288 -10.70 34.03 -1.69
CA ALA A 288 -10.72 35.02 -2.77
C ALA A 288 -10.62 34.36 -4.15
N ALA A 289 -9.67 33.44 -4.35
CA ALA A 289 -9.46 32.77 -5.64
C ALA A 289 -10.63 31.84 -6.04
N ARG A 290 -11.33 31.24 -5.09
CA ARG A 290 -12.55 30.44 -5.32
C ARG A 290 -13.66 31.29 -5.94
N GLY A 291 -13.88 32.49 -5.41
CA GLY A 291 -15.01 33.33 -5.77
C GLY A 291 -16.35 32.65 -5.43
N SER A 292 -17.27 32.61 -6.39
CA SER A 292 -18.60 32.01 -6.24
C SER A 292 -18.65 30.48 -6.41
N ARG A 293 -17.58 29.84 -6.91
CA ARG A 293 -17.54 28.38 -7.15
C ARG A 293 -17.67 27.57 -5.86
N SER A 294 -18.14 26.32 -5.95
CA SER A 294 -18.03 25.39 -4.82
C SER A 294 -16.57 25.08 -4.48
N TRP A 295 -16.31 24.56 -3.27
CA TRP A 295 -14.96 24.15 -2.90
C TRP A 295 -14.45 23.00 -3.77
N ALA A 296 -15.27 21.97 -4.02
CA ALA A 296 -14.97 20.91 -4.98
C ALA A 296 -14.57 21.44 -6.37
N GLN A 297 -15.40 22.30 -6.99
CA GLN A 297 -15.12 22.87 -8.31
C GLN A 297 -13.77 23.61 -8.32
N TYR A 298 -13.56 24.49 -7.33
CA TYR A 298 -12.32 25.26 -7.22
C TYR A 298 -11.08 24.39 -7.04
N ARG A 299 -11.13 23.38 -6.14
CA ARG A 299 -9.99 22.50 -5.84
C ARG A 299 -9.65 21.61 -7.03
N CYS A 300 -10.65 21.09 -7.75
CA CYS A 300 -10.45 20.30 -8.96
C CYS A 300 -9.79 21.13 -10.07
N ASP A 301 -10.30 22.35 -10.34
CA ASP A 301 -9.71 23.23 -11.35
C ASP A 301 -8.28 23.67 -10.95
N LEU A 302 -8.05 23.98 -9.67
CA LEU A 302 -6.74 24.34 -9.13
C LEU A 302 -5.71 23.22 -9.31
N LEU A 303 -6.05 21.99 -8.90
CA LEU A 303 -5.12 20.87 -9.01
C LEU A 303 -4.94 20.38 -10.44
N LEU A 304 -5.93 20.55 -11.32
CA LEU A 304 -5.75 20.32 -12.76
C LEU A 304 -4.75 21.33 -13.37
N ASP A 305 -4.81 22.60 -12.96
CA ASP A 305 -3.85 23.64 -13.37
C ASP A 305 -2.43 23.36 -12.84
N VAL A 306 -2.30 22.93 -11.58
CA VAL A 306 -1.02 22.52 -10.97
C VAL A 306 -0.44 21.28 -11.66
N SER A 307 -1.27 20.26 -11.88
CA SER A 307 -0.90 19.04 -12.61
C SER A 307 -0.36 19.37 -13.99
N ARG A 308 -1.06 20.24 -14.73
CA ARG A 308 -0.69 20.61 -16.11
C ARG A 308 0.56 21.48 -16.17
N LYS A 309 0.64 22.55 -15.37
CA LYS A 309 1.70 23.57 -15.47
C LYS A 309 2.91 23.24 -14.62
N ASP A 310 2.73 23.09 -13.31
CA ASP A 310 3.84 23.03 -12.35
C ASP A 310 4.50 21.66 -12.31
N ILE A 311 3.70 20.61 -12.51
CA ILE A 311 4.15 19.21 -12.48
C ILE A 311 4.53 18.76 -13.89
N LEU A 312 3.56 18.52 -14.76
CA LEU A 312 3.83 17.93 -16.08
C LEU A 312 4.63 18.87 -16.99
N GLY A 313 4.28 20.16 -17.04
CA GLY A 313 5.05 21.16 -17.78
C GLY A 313 6.52 21.21 -17.36
N THR A 314 6.78 21.25 -16.05
CA THR A 314 8.15 21.24 -15.50
C THR A 314 8.89 19.93 -15.75
N VAL A 315 8.24 18.79 -15.53
CA VAL A 315 8.84 17.47 -15.78
C VAL A 315 9.21 17.32 -17.25
N ARG A 316 8.31 17.69 -18.18
CA ARG A 316 8.58 17.63 -19.64
C ARG A 316 9.68 18.58 -20.07
N ALA A 317 9.76 19.78 -19.49
CA ALA A 317 10.82 20.74 -19.77
C ALA A 317 12.20 20.26 -19.27
N ALA A 318 12.26 19.47 -18.20
CA ALA A 318 13.50 18.88 -17.67
C ALA A 318 13.88 17.57 -18.37
N ASN A 319 12.90 16.71 -18.65
CA ASN A 319 13.08 15.42 -19.32
C ASN A 319 11.78 15.06 -20.07
N ALA A 320 11.72 15.36 -21.37
CA ALA A 320 10.54 15.14 -22.19
C ALA A 320 10.04 13.67 -22.20
N ARG A 321 10.93 12.70 -21.95
CA ARG A 321 10.60 11.26 -21.91
C ARG A 321 10.03 10.81 -20.56
N CYS A 322 10.24 11.57 -19.48
CA CYS A 322 9.91 11.15 -18.12
C CYS A 322 8.40 10.91 -17.96
N LYS A 323 8.00 9.72 -17.52
CA LYS A 323 6.59 9.35 -17.34
C LYS A 323 6.10 9.70 -15.93
N VAL A 324 4.91 10.27 -15.81
CA VAL A 324 4.36 10.66 -14.49
C VAL A 324 3.10 9.86 -14.18
N ILE A 325 3.12 9.19 -13.03
CA ILE A 325 2.01 8.41 -12.46
C ILE A 325 1.34 9.27 -11.38
N VAL A 326 0.03 9.49 -11.48
CA VAL A 326 -0.77 10.03 -10.37
C VAL A 326 -1.36 8.89 -9.54
N LYS A 327 -1.14 8.89 -8.22
CA LYS A 327 -1.80 7.96 -7.28
C LYS A 327 -3.08 8.60 -6.74
N PHE A 328 -4.21 7.90 -6.89
CA PHE A 328 -5.46 8.29 -6.24
C PHE A 328 -5.59 7.57 -4.89
N PRO A 329 -5.90 8.27 -3.78
CA PRO A 329 -6.17 7.65 -2.49
C PRO A 329 -7.46 6.81 -2.53
N CYS A 330 -7.70 6.00 -1.51
CA CYS A 330 -8.94 5.21 -1.39
C CYS A 330 -10.17 6.03 -0.95
N TRP A 331 -10.09 7.36 -0.89
CA TRP A 331 -11.13 8.28 -0.37
C TRP A 331 -12.18 8.67 -1.43
N HIS A 332 -12.71 7.68 -2.14
CA HIS A 332 -13.54 7.87 -3.34
C HIS A 332 -14.70 8.86 -3.18
N GLU A 333 -15.33 8.91 -2.00
CA GLU A 333 -16.47 9.80 -1.70
C GLU A 333 -16.07 11.29 -1.58
N ASP A 334 -14.82 11.57 -1.21
CA ASP A 334 -14.31 12.91 -0.89
C ASP A 334 -13.41 13.50 -2.01
N PHE A 335 -13.19 12.77 -3.11
CA PHE A 335 -12.22 13.12 -4.16
C PHE A 335 -12.31 14.57 -4.62
N GLN A 336 -13.47 15.01 -5.08
CA GLN A 336 -13.62 16.36 -5.64
C GLN A 336 -13.45 17.43 -4.56
N GLU A 337 -13.91 17.17 -3.33
CA GLU A 337 -13.68 18.06 -2.18
C GLU A 337 -12.20 18.14 -1.77
N ARG A 338 -11.35 17.20 -2.19
CA ARG A 338 -9.89 17.27 -2.04
C ARG A 338 -9.18 17.77 -3.31
N GLY A 339 -9.91 17.92 -4.41
CA GLY A 339 -9.44 18.39 -5.72
C GLY A 339 -8.99 17.28 -6.68
N TYR A 340 -9.28 16.01 -6.37
CA TYR A 340 -9.14 14.91 -7.30
C TYR A 340 -10.30 14.91 -8.30
N ASP A 341 -9.95 15.01 -9.58
CA ASP A 341 -10.87 14.87 -10.71
C ASP A 341 -10.38 13.70 -11.55
N VAL A 342 -10.85 12.49 -11.21
CA VAL A 342 -10.32 11.24 -11.76
C VAL A 342 -10.36 11.24 -13.29
N ALA A 343 -11.44 11.75 -13.90
CA ALA A 343 -11.55 11.82 -15.35
C ALA A 343 -10.50 12.78 -15.96
N ARG A 344 -10.54 14.06 -15.59
CA ARG A 344 -9.65 15.09 -16.18
C ARG A 344 -8.17 14.88 -15.84
N GLN A 345 -7.86 14.24 -14.71
CA GLN A 345 -6.48 13.90 -14.34
C GLN A 345 -6.00 12.61 -15.04
N THR A 346 -6.84 11.59 -15.19
CA THR A 346 -6.46 10.36 -15.94
C THR A 346 -6.16 10.65 -17.41
N GLU A 347 -6.89 11.56 -18.04
CA GLU A 347 -6.60 12.04 -19.41
C GLU A 347 -5.28 12.82 -19.53
N LEU A 348 -4.79 13.38 -18.41
CA LEU A 348 -3.67 14.32 -18.39
C LEU A 348 -2.33 13.66 -18.00
N TYR A 349 -2.34 12.67 -17.11
CA TYR A 349 -1.15 11.94 -16.68
C TYR A 349 -0.84 10.76 -17.61
N ASP A 350 0.43 10.32 -17.66
CA ASP A 350 0.80 9.16 -18.51
C ASP A 350 0.22 7.83 -17.98
N LYS A 351 -0.02 7.77 -16.67
CA LYS A 351 -0.38 6.58 -15.91
C LYS A 351 -1.14 6.97 -14.64
N THR A 352 -1.93 6.04 -14.14
CA THR A 352 -2.65 6.14 -12.86
C THR A 352 -2.30 4.97 -11.96
N TRP A 353 -2.11 5.23 -10.66
CA TRP A 353 -2.05 4.21 -9.62
C TRP A 353 -3.34 4.27 -8.78
N VAL A 354 -3.86 3.09 -8.44
CA VAL A 354 -5.10 2.93 -7.65
C VAL A 354 -4.79 2.02 -6.47
N GLY A 355 -5.23 2.43 -5.28
CA GLY A 355 -4.93 1.73 -4.02
C GLY A 355 -3.72 2.34 -3.28
N THR A 356 -3.69 2.11 -1.97
CA THR A 356 -2.65 2.58 -1.03
C THR A 356 -1.36 1.78 -1.10
#